data_AF-A0A7V6EC46-F1
#
_entry.id   AF-A0A7V6EC46-F1
#
_cell.length_a   1.000
_cell.length_b   1.000
_cell.length_c   1.000
_cell.angle_alpha   90.00
_cell.angle_beta   90.00
_cell.angle_gamma   90.00
#
_symmetry.space_group_name_H-M   'P 1'
#
loop_
_entity.id
_entity.type
_entity.pdbx_description
1 polymer ?
#
loop_
_entity_poly.entity_id
_entity_poly.type
_entity_poly.pdbx_seq_one_letter_code
_entity_poly.pdbx_strand_id
1 'polypeptide(L)'
;MRVSLTPNPFVKGNYFRQELKLEEGRIEITAGKDKQVITLRIFVDADSPVIHVIGESRFPFDVSATFETWRTNKKILRGEELDSSWTMKNAPSNVVVSESPDKIIDSYADTIMWCHRNENSVVPYTFQHQGLGKFYEPQNDPLLHLTFGGMIMGKPFKKANQTSIKTEKPVNQFQIQIATHTAQTDTILEWQNEVRKIMLKNANSKKAQSRTTEWWKKFWNKSWVFVQENEKKNIPINLHPLRIGRDSSGGNLFKGYVSRITIFDKPLTESEILNLFNSGVSSHFPEKDALACWQFKNLESNKVQNLTSTNFEGKIIGEIISTNLNGIKVGWFKSGGIEIPNDKPFEFRNGFTFEGWIMPEKTAGAARIIDKVTAGIDDGFLFDTYPGKSLRLLVGNDNIIAKDCLPESKWSHIAATYDPLSGIMKIYLNGVVVASNAEKSEISGSDKNISHITRAYILQRWISACAGRGNYPIKFNGSIFTVDPKHVGGPDFDPDWRRWGDCYWWQNTRLPYFPMLPNGDFEFTQPLFNFYLKNLDICKARAKHYYDA
;
A
#
# COMPACT_ATOMS: atom_id res chain seq x y z
N MET A 1 8.05 -18.23 18.78
CA MET A 1 7.37 -18.09 20.09
C MET A 1 5.88 -17.94 19.83
N ARG A 2 5.05 -18.65 20.58
CA ARG A 2 3.59 -18.56 20.57
C ARG A 2 3.11 -17.92 21.87
N VAL A 3 2.25 -16.92 21.79
CA VAL A 3 1.55 -16.35 22.95
C VAL A 3 0.08 -16.73 22.85
N SER A 4 -0.44 -17.41 23.86
CA SER A 4 -1.84 -17.82 23.94
C SER A 4 -2.56 -17.00 25.00
N LEU A 5 -3.77 -16.55 24.68
CA LEU A 5 -4.64 -15.76 25.54
C LEU A 5 -5.96 -16.50 25.73
N THR A 6 -6.43 -16.58 26.97
CA THR A 6 -7.73 -17.18 27.30
C THR A 6 -8.57 -16.18 28.11
N PRO A 7 -9.78 -15.82 27.65
CA PRO A 7 -10.42 -16.23 26.39
C PRO A 7 -9.67 -15.70 25.15
N ASN A 8 -9.79 -16.41 24.01
CA ASN A 8 -9.09 -16.05 22.77
C ASN A 8 -9.73 -14.80 22.13
N PRO A 9 -9.00 -13.66 22.01
CA PRO A 9 -9.56 -12.44 21.43
C PRO A 9 -9.63 -12.50 19.89
N PHE A 10 -8.92 -13.42 19.25
CA PHE A 10 -8.77 -13.53 17.79
C PHE A 10 -9.77 -14.48 17.13
N VAL A 11 -10.89 -14.79 17.79
CA VAL A 11 -11.96 -15.62 17.22
C VAL A 11 -12.58 -14.92 16.02
N LYS A 12 -12.86 -15.67 14.94
CA LYS A 12 -13.50 -15.15 13.72
C LYS A 12 -14.80 -14.43 14.06
N GLY A 13 -14.94 -13.20 13.56
CA GLY A 13 -16.08 -12.32 13.85
C GLY A 13 -15.83 -11.30 14.96
N ASN A 14 -14.76 -11.44 15.74
CA ASN A 14 -14.31 -10.40 16.67
C ASN A 14 -13.62 -9.25 15.92
N TYR A 15 -13.56 -8.08 16.57
CA TYR A 15 -12.76 -6.97 16.08
C TYR A 15 -11.27 -7.36 16.08
N PHE A 16 -10.57 -6.96 15.02
CA PHE A 16 -9.12 -7.12 14.90
C PHE A 16 -8.55 -5.96 14.10
N ARG A 17 -7.49 -5.34 14.62
CA ARG A 17 -6.67 -4.35 13.95
C ARG A 17 -5.21 -4.59 14.31
N GLN A 18 -4.35 -4.61 13.31
CA GLN A 18 -2.89 -4.68 13.48
C GLN A 18 -2.25 -3.57 12.67
N GLU A 19 -1.38 -2.81 13.32
CA GLU A 19 -0.70 -1.66 12.70
C GLU A 19 0.78 -1.64 13.04
N LEU A 20 1.61 -1.36 12.05
CA LEU A 20 3.00 -0.97 12.26
C LEU A 20 3.05 0.55 12.47
N LYS A 21 3.31 0.99 13.70
CA LYS A 21 3.52 2.40 14.04
C LYS A 21 4.97 2.78 13.73
N LEU A 22 5.22 3.28 12.51
CA LEU A 22 6.57 3.51 11.98
C LEU A 22 7.42 4.42 12.87
N GLU A 23 6.91 5.57 13.30
CA GLU A 23 7.64 6.52 14.15
C GLU A 23 7.94 5.98 15.55
N GLU A 24 7.18 4.98 16.00
CA GLU A 24 7.32 4.40 17.32
C GLU A 24 8.08 3.07 17.31
N GLY A 25 8.36 2.52 16.12
CA GLY A 25 9.07 1.26 15.98
C GLY A 25 8.35 0.05 16.53
N ARG A 26 7.01 0.09 16.60
CA ARG A 26 6.23 -0.95 17.25
C ARG A 26 5.08 -1.45 16.38
N ILE A 27 4.75 -2.72 16.53
CA ILE A 27 3.48 -3.28 16.09
C ILE A 27 2.49 -3.12 17.24
N GLU A 28 1.31 -2.58 16.94
CA GLU A 28 0.18 -2.53 17.87
C GLU A 28 -0.95 -3.40 17.32
N ILE A 29 -1.46 -4.31 18.15
CA ILE A 29 -2.56 -5.21 17.82
C ILE A 29 -3.69 -4.96 18.80
N THR A 30 -4.88 -4.65 18.30
CA THR A 30 -6.08 -4.51 19.09
C THR A 30 -7.10 -5.55 18.63
N ALA A 31 -7.56 -6.40 19.55
CA ALA A 31 -8.47 -7.49 19.22
C ALA A 31 -9.46 -7.78 20.34
N GLY A 32 -10.63 -8.32 19.99
CA GLY A 32 -11.65 -8.76 20.95
C GLY A 32 -13.08 -8.42 20.55
N LYS A 33 -14.04 -8.68 21.43
CA LYS A 33 -15.47 -8.43 21.20
C LYS A 33 -16.07 -7.60 22.33
N ASP A 34 -16.97 -6.68 21.96
CA ASP A 34 -17.69 -5.81 22.88
C ASP A 34 -16.73 -5.08 23.83
N LYS A 35 -16.82 -5.36 25.14
CA LYS A 35 -15.97 -4.76 26.16
C LYS A 35 -14.65 -5.52 26.38
N GLN A 36 -14.52 -6.77 25.89
CA GLN A 36 -13.34 -7.62 26.11
C GLN A 36 -12.26 -7.39 25.05
N VAL A 37 -11.74 -6.16 24.99
CA VAL A 37 -10.69 -5.78 24.05
C VAL A 37 -9.32 -5.84 24.73
N ILE A 38 -8.35 -6.50 24.09
CA ILE A 38 -6.94 -6.46 24.47
C ILE A 38 -6.15 -5.61 23.47
N THR A 39 -5.15 -4.90 23.99
CA THR A 39 -4.11 -4.24 23.18
C THR A 39 -2.77 -4.93 23.44
N LEU A 40 -2.11 -5.37 22.38
CA LEU A 40 -0.74 -5.89 22.41
C LEU A 40 0.19 -4.89 21.73
N ARG A 41 1.36 -4.63 22.34
CA ARG A 41 2.44 -3.85 21.75
C ARG A 41 3.70 -4.70 21.66
N ILE A 42 4.27 -4.77 20.46
CA ILE A 42 5.44 -5.59 20.15
C ILE A 42 6.49 -4.68 19.53
N PHE A 43 7.68 -4.63 20.12
CA PHE A 43 8.79 -3.86 19.58
C PHE A 43 10.14 -4.50 19.94
N VAL A 44 11.15 -4.18 19.15
CA VAL A 44 12.55 -4.53 19.44
C VAL A 44 13.23 -3.29 19.99
N ASP A 45 13.92 -3.42 21.12
CA ASP A 45 14.69 -2.31 21.70
C ASP A 45 15.75 -1.84 20.70
N ALA A 46 15.76 -0.54 20.38
CA ALA A 46 16.71 0.01 19.43
C ALA A 46 18.17 -0.10 19.90
N ASP A 47 18.44 -0.21 21.21
CA ASP A 47 19.80 -0.24 21.76
C ASP A 47 20.23 -1.63 22.26
N SER A 48 19.37 -2.64 22.11
CA SER A 48 19.63 -3.97 22.65
C SER A 48 18.87 -5.04 21.86
N PRO A 49 19.42 -6.26 21.68
CA PRO A 49 18.72 -7.36 21.02
C PRO A 49 17.65 -7.98 21.95
N VAL A 50 16.66 -7.18 22.36
CA VAL A 50 15.58 -7.58 23.25
C VAL A 50 14.24 -7.20 22.63
N ILE A 51 13.40 -8.20 22.44
CA ILE A 51 12.01 -8.04 21.99
C ILE A 51 11.14 -7.90 23.23
N HIS A 52 10.25 -6.92 23.22
CA HIS A 52 9.23 -6.72 24.24
C HIS A 52 7.85 -7.02 23.67
N VAL A 53 7.07 -7.83 24.39
CA VAL A 53 5.64 -8.04 24.13
C VAL A 53 4.89 -7.61 25.37
N ILE A 54 4.06 -6.57 25.23
CA ILE A 54 3.27 -6.00 26.31
C ILE A 54 1.81 -6.20 25.97
N GLY A 55 1.02 -6.74 26.89
CA GLY A 55 -0.43 -6.85 26.71
C GLY A 55 -1.18 -6.17 27.84
N GLU A 56 -2.26 -5.48 27.48
CA GLU A 56 -3.12 -4.72 28.40
C GLU A 56 -4.59 -4.91 28.03
N SER A 57 -5.44 -5.14 29.03
CA SER A 57 -6.90 -5.21 28.89
C SER A 57 -7.59 -4.69 30.15
N ARG A 58 -8.79 -4.13 29.97
CA ARG A 58 -9.68 -3.79 31.10
C ARG A 58 -10.28 -5.02 31.77
N PHE A 59 -10.18 -6.19 31.15
CA PHE A 59 -10.70 -7.46 31.67
C PHE A 59 -9.55 -8.45 31.89
N PRO A 60 -9.63 -9.31 32.91
CA PRO A 60 -8.59 -10.28 33.19
C PRO A 60 -8.60 -11.42 32.16
N PHE A 61 -7.42 -11.93 31.85
CA PHE A 61 -7.19 -13.04 30.91
C PHE A 61 -6.02 -13.90 31.39
N ASP A 62 -6.04 -15.20 31.06
CA ASP A 62 -4.88 -16.08 31.25
C ASP A 62 -3.92 -15.95 30.07
N VAL A 63 -2.63 -16.02 30.36
CA VAL A 63 -1.58 -15.94 29.34
C VAL A 63 -0.62 -17.11 29.47
N SER A 64 -0.25 -17.70 28.34
CA SER A 64 0.93 -18.54 28.25
C SER A 64 1.81 -18.11 27.09
N ALA A 65 3.12 -18.29 27.25
CA ALA A 65 4.10 -18.10 26.19
C ALA A 65 4.93 -19.36 26.05
N THR A 66 5.02 -19.87 24.82
CA THR A 66 5.72 -21.11 24.49
C THR A 66 6.77 -20.85 23.42
N PHE A 67 7.99 -21.34 23.65
CA PHE A 67 9.03 -21.43 22.64
C PHE A 67 8.79 -22.68 21.78
N GLU A 68 8.87 -22.51 20.47
CA GLU A 68 8.67 -23.59 19.49
C GLU A 68 9.92 -23.65 18.63
N THR A 69 10.70 -24.71 18.77
CA THR A 69 11.83 -25.01 17.88
C THR A 69 11.42 -26.03 16.84
N TRP A 70 11.87 -25.85 15.61
CA TRP A 70 11.72 -26.82 14.54
C TRP A 70 12.98 -27.65 14.32
N ARG A 71 14.17 -27.17 14.76
CA ARG A 71 15.43 -27.91 14.68
C ARG A 71 15.55 -28.88 15.86
N THR A 72 14.78 -29.96 15.84
CA THR A 72 14.76 -30.94 16.94
C THR A 72 15.73 -32.10 16.75
N ASN A 73 16.15 -32.36 15.50
CA ASN A 73 17.02 -33.47 15.14
C ASN A 73 18.11 -33.01 14.18
N LYS A 74 19.21 -33.77 14.12
CA LYS A 74 20.23 -33.55 13.09
C LYS A 74 19.63 -33.81 11.71
N LYS A 75 19.78 -32.87 10.79
CA LYS A 75 19.33 -32.98 9.40
C LYS A 75 20.52 -33.11 8.46
N ILE A 76 20.49 -34.07 7.54
CA ILE A 76 21.48 -34.19 6.46
C ILE A 76 20.83 -33.61 5.21
N LEU A 77 21.45 -32.60 4.61
CA LEU A 77 20.92 -31.91 3.44
C LEU A 77 21.19 -32.75 2.18
N ARG A 78 20.17 -32.91 1.33
CA ARG A 78 20.27 -33.72 0.10
C ARG A 78 19.52 -33.08 -1.06
N GLY A 79 19.95 -33.39 -2.29
CA GLY A 79 19.27 -32.92 -3.51
C GLY A 79 19.18 -31.40 -3.54
N GLU A 80 18.00 -30.86 -3.84
CA GLU A 80 17.75 -29.41 -3.91
C GLU A 80 17.88 -28.68 -2.56
N GLU A 81 17.86 -29.40 -1.42
CA GLU A 81 18.10 -28.76 -0.12
C GLU A 81 19.51 -28.16 -0.05
N LEU A 82 20.47 -28.76 -0.75
CA LEU A 82 21.86 -28.29 -0.77
C LEU A 82 22.01 -26.88 -1.37
N ASP A 83 21.01 -26.37 -2.10
CA ASP A 83 21.02 -24.97 -2.56
C ASP A 83 20.96 -23.95 -1.41
N SER A 84 20.64 -24.37 -0.17
CA SER A 84 20.78 -23.56 1.04
C SER A 84 22.22 -23.46 1.56
N SER A 85 23.12 -24.31 1.07
CA SER A 85 24.55 -24.31 1.35
C SER A 85 25.32 -24.22 0.04
N TRP A 86 25.19 -23.08 -0.65
CA TRP A 86 25.70 -22.90 -2.01
C TRP A 86 27.19 -23.23 -2.15
N THR A 87 27.98 -22.88 -1.13
CA THR A 87 29.42 -23.17 -1.07
C THR A 87 29.74 -24.66 -0.95
N MET A 88 28.84 -25.46 -0.36
CA MET A 88 29.06 -26.90 -0.10
C MET A 88 28.16 -27.82 -0.94
N LYS A 89 27.30 -27.30 -1.81
CA LYS A 89 26.30 -28.11 -2.52
C LYS A 89 26.88 -29.18 -3.45
N ASN A 90 28.09 -28.94 -3.93
CA ASN A 90 28.86 -29.85 -4.78
C ASN A 90 30.11 -30.37 -4.04
N ALA A 91 30.09 -30.38 -2.71
CA ALA A 91 31.21 -30.92 -1.95
C ALA A 91 31.46 -32.39 -2.31
N PRO A 92 32.71 -32.87 -2.24
CA PRO A 92 33.02 -34.27 -2.43
C PRO A 92 32.16 -35.18 -1.54
N SER A 93 31.86 -36.39 -2.00
CA SER A 93 30.90 -37.30 -1.35
C SER A 93 31.26 -37.71 0.09
N ASN A 94 32.51 -37.52 0.50
CA ASN A 94 32.97 -37.74 1.87
C ASN A 94 32.66 -36.56 2.82
N VAL A 95 32.20 -35.42 2.30
CA VAL A 95 31.78 -34.26 3.09
C VAL A 95 30.27 -34.32 3.30
N VAL A 96 29.85 -34.51 4.55
CA VAL A 96 28.43 -34.54 4.91
C VAL A 96 27.96 -33.14 5.30
N VAL A 97 27.16 -32.52 4.44
CA VAL A 97 26.48 -31.26 4.76
C VAL A 97 25.30 -31.56 5.68
N SER A 98 25.32 -31.01 6.89
CA SER A 98 24.29 -31.27 7.90
C SER A 98 24.08 -30.08 8.82
N GLU A 99 22.89 -30.04 9.41
CA GLU A 99 22.48 -29.06 10.42
C GLU A 99 22.23 -29.78 11.74
N SER A 100 22.81 -29.29 12.83
CA SER A 100 22.59 -29.81 14.19
C SER A 100 21.27 -29.33 14.80
N PRO A 101 20.70 -30.07 15.77
CA PRO A 101 19.52 -29.61 16.49
C PRO A 101 19.83 -28.42 17.41
N ASP A 102 18.79 -27.64 17.72
CA ASP A 102 18.82 -26.67 18.80
C ASP A 102 18.80 -27.38 20.17
N LYS A 103 19.35 -26.73 21.20
CA LYS A 103 19.37 -27.21 22.58
C LYS A 103 18.45 -26.34 23.43
N ILE A 104 17.56 -26.98 24.19
CA ILE A 104 16.83 -26.32 25.30
C ILE A 104 17.70 -26.41 26.55
N ILE A 105 17.87 -25.29 27.25
CA ILE A 105 18.74 -25.17 28.42
C ILE A 105 17.88 -24.85 29.64
N ASP A 106 18.00 -25.67 30.68
CA ASP A 106 17.24 -25.53 31.93
C ASP A 106 18.14 -25.07 33.08
N SER A 107 18.60 -23.83 33.01
CA SER A 107 19.59 -23.29 33.95
C SER A 107 19.05 -22.24 34.91
N TYR A 108 17.88 -21.65 34.63
CA TYR A 108 17.33 -20.57 35.45
C TYR A 108 15.81 -20.71 35.67
N ALA A 109 15.37 -20.47 36.91
CA ALA A 109 13.96 -20.50 37.30
C ALA A 109 13.13 -19.48 36.52
N ASP A 110 11.85 -19.80 36.26
CA ASP A 110 10.87 -18.91 35.62
C ASP A 110 11.28 -18.38 34.23
N THR A 111 12.17 -19.09 33.54
CA THR A 111 12.69 -18.70 32.22
C THR A 111 12.73 -19.88 31.25
N ILE A 112 12.69 -19.56 29.96
CA ILE A 112 12.95 -20.50 28.86
C ILE A 112 14.25 -20.05 28.18
N MET A 113 15.16 -20.98 27.93
CA MET A 113 16.43 -20.67 27.26
C MET A 113 16.70 -21.72 26.18
N TRP A 114 17.22 -21.28 25.04
CA TRP A 114 17.59 -22.15 23.94
C TRP A 114 18.81 -21.59 23.20
N CYS A 115 19.56 -22.48 22.56
CA CYS A 115 20.60 -22.09 21.63
C CYS A 115 20.83 -23.13 20.55
N HIS A 116 21.32 -22.68 19.41
CA HIS A 116 22.11 -23.46 18.48
C HIS A 116 23.58 -23.16 18.75
N ARG A 117 24.43 -24.20 18.77
CA ARG A 117 25.88 -24.04 18.87
C ARG A 117 26.56 -24.93 17.84
N ASN A 118 27.41 -24.33 17.03
CA ASN A 118 28.23 -25.06 16.07
C ASN A 118 29.37 -25.78 16.80
N GLU A 119 29.25 -27.11 16.93
CA GLU A 119 30.30 -27.96 17.50
C GLU A 119 31.35 -28.40 16.45
N ASN A 120 31.10 -28.13 15.17
CA ASN A 120 31.97 -28.48 14.06
C ASN A 120 32.05 -27.32 13.05
N SER A 121 33.12 -27.27 12.27
CA SER A 121 33.31 -26.30 11.20
C SER A 121 33.85 -26.96 9.94
N VAL A 122 33.35 -26.52 8.79
CA VAL A 122 33.84 -26.93 7.47
C VAL A 122 35.02 -26.08 6.99
N VAL A 123 35.29 -24.96 7.67
CA VAL A 123 36.32 -23.98 7.30
C VAL A 123 37.72 -24.61 7.20
N PRO A 124 38.20 -25.45 8.14
CA PRO A 124 39.51 -26.09 7.99
C PRO A 124 39.62 -26.92 6.71
N TYR A 125 38.57 -27.68 6.38
CA TYR A 125 38.51 -28.48 5.16
C TYR A 125 38.55 -27.59 3.91
N THR A 126 37.77 -26.51 3.88
CA THR A 126 37.75 -25.56 2.75
C THR A 126 39.12 -24.93 2.52
N PHE A 127 39.83 -24.52 3.59
CA PHE A 127 41.18 -24.01 3.50
C PHE A 127 42.15 -25.05 2.91
N GLN A 128 42.11 -26.29 3.41
CA GLN A 128 42.94 -27.38 2.88
C GLN A 128 42.64 -27.67 1.41
N HIS A 129 41.36 -27.78 1.05
CA HIS A 129 40.93 -28.09 -0.31
C HIS A 129 41.36 -27.03 -1.33
N GLN A 130 41.41 -25.76 -0.91
CA GLN A 130 41.90 -24.65 -1.74
C GLN A 130 43.43 -24.55 -1.75
N GLY A 131 44.18 -25.39 -1.04
CA GLY A 131 45.64 -25.25 -0.91
C GLY A 131 46.07 -24.12 0.04
N LEU A 132 45.14 -23.59 0.82
CA LEU A 132 45.35 -22.49 1.77
C LEU A 132 45.54 -22.97 3.21
N GLY A 133 45.70 -24.28 3.46
CA GLY A 133 45.73 -24.85 4.81
C GLY A 133 46.70 -24.16 5.78
N LYS A 134 47.85 -23.65 5.29
CA LYS A 134 48.83 -22.90 6.10
C LYS A 134 48.35 -21.55 6.63
N PHE A 135 47.26 -21.00 6.07
CA PHE A 135 46.64 -19.75 6.48
C PHE A 135 45.44 -19.96 7.41
N TYR A 136 45.11 -21.21 7.74
CA TYR A 136 44.02 -21.50 8.66
C TYR A 136 44.46 -21.21 10.09
N GLU A 137 43.68 -20.37 10.76
CA GLU A 137 43.85 -20.00 12.16
C GLU A 137 42.57 -20.35 12.91
N PRO A 138 42.59 -21.33 13.84
CA PRO A 138 41.38 -21.77 14.57
C PRO A 138 40.64 -20.63 15.29
N GLN A 139 41.37 -19.66 15.82
CA GLN A 139 40.82 -18.47 16.48
C GLN A 139 40.00 -17.57 15.55
N ASN A 140 40.22 -17.68 14.22
CA ASN A 140 39.52 -16.89 13.21
C ASN A 140 38.44 -17.71 12.50
N ASP A 141 38.16 -18.95 12.94
CA ASP A 141 37.10 -19.77 12.37
C ASP A 141 35.74 -19.11 12.65
N PRO A 142 34.99 -18.65 11.63
CA PRO A 142 33.74 -17.91 11.84
C PRO A 142 32.57 -18.81 12.23
N LEU A 143 32.72 -20.14 12.12
CA LEU A 143 31.63 -21.09 12.37
C LEU A 143 31.82 -21.84 13.67
N LEU A 144 33.04 -22.25 14.01
CA LEU A 144 33.28 -23.05 15.22
C LEU A 144 32.87 -22.26 16.47
N HIS A 145 32.09 -22.89 17.35
CA HIS A 145 31.56 -22.31 18.58
C HIS A 145 30.63 -21.12 18.42
N LEU A 146 30.25 -20.76 17.17
CA LEU A 146 29.24 -19.75 16.93
C LEU A 146 27.93 -20.22 17.54
N THR A 147 27.46 -19.47 18.53
CA THR A 147 26.27 -19.79 19.31
C THR A 147 25.25 -18.69 19.10
N PHE A 148 24.06 -19.06 18.66
CA PHE A 148 22.93 -18.15 18.51
C PHE A 148 21.69 -18.72 19.19
N GLY A 149 20.90 -17.87 19.82
CA GLY A 149 19.78 -18.33 20.63
C GLY A 149 19.17 -17.20 21.44
N GLY A 150 18.49 -17.56 22.52
CA GLY A 150 17.88 -16.57 23.37
C GLY A 150 17.37 -17.07 24.71
N MET A 151 16.77 -16.13 25.41
CA MET A 151 16.14 -16.32 26.72
C MET A 151 14.80 -15.59 26.73
N ILE A 152 13.76 -16.25 27.24
CA ILE A 152 12.44 -15.67 27.48
C ILE A 152 12.19 -15.57 28.98
N MET A 153 11.70 -14.41 29.41
CA MET A 153 11.24 -14.15 30.77
C MET A 153 9.95 -13.32 30.71
N GLY A 154 9.05 -13.48 31.66
CA GLY A 154 7.82 -12.69 31.70
C GLY A 154 7.39 -12.29 33.10
N LYS A 155 6.59 -11.24 33.21
CA LYS A 155 5.90 -10.82 34.43
C LYS A 155 4.38 -10.76 34.18
N PRO A 156 3.53 -11.33 35.06
CA PRO A 156 3.82 -12.12 36.27
C PRO A 156 3.79 -13.64 35.99
N PHE A 157 4.67 -14.14 35.12
CA PHE A 157 4.64 -15.54 34.69
C PHE A 157 5.44 -16.46 35.62
N LYS A 158 5.07 -17.75 35.62
CA LYS A 158 5.82 -18.87 36.19
C LYS A 158 6.16 -19.91 35.14
N LYS A 159 7.28 -20.62 35.34
CA LYS A 159 7.66 -21.73 34.47
C LYS A 159 6.61 -22.84 34.56
N ALA A 160 6.03 -23.21 33.42
CA ALA A 160 5.13 -24.36 33.32
C ALA A 160 5.92 -25.62 32.94
N ASN A 161 6.88 -25.50 32.03
CA ASN A 161 7.82 -26.55 31.62
C ASN A 161 9.06 -25.89 30.96
N GLN A 162 9.96 -26.69 30.40
CA GLN A 162 11.21 -26.19 29.81
C GLN A 162 11.02 -25.23 28.63
N THR A 163 9.89 -25.27 27.95
CA THR A 163 9.58 -24.46 26.76
C THR A 163 8.42 -23.48 26.97
N SER A 164 7.78 -23.47 28.14
CA SER A 164 6.57 -22.68 28.38
C SER A 164 6.55 -21.98 29.74
N ILE A 165 6.06 -20.75 29.74
CA ILE A 165 5.71 -19.97 30.94
C ILE A 165 4.22 -19.62 30.90
N LYS A 166 3.57 -19.52 32.07
CA LYS A 166 2.15 -19.13 32.17
C LYS A 166 1.87 -18.23 33.37
N THR A 167 0.80 -17.45 33.32
CA THR A 167 0.28 -16.75 34.50
C THR A 167 -0.36 -17.74 35.46
N GLU A 168 -0.20 -17.54 36.78
CA GLU A 168 -0.83 -18.40 37.80
C GLU A 168 -2.29 -18.04 38.05
N LYS A 169 -2.67 -16.79 37.76
CA LYS A 169 -4.02 -16.25 37.87
C LYS A 169 -4.31 -15.37 36.64
N PRO A 170 -5.58 -15.11 36.30
CA PRO A 170 -5.93 -14.14 35.28
C PRO A 170 -5.35 -12.75 35.58
N VAL A 171 -4.86 -12.07 34.54
CA VAL A 171 -4.21 -10.75 34.64
C VAL A 171 -4.82 -9.74 33.69
N ASN A 172 -4.74 -8.46 34.04
CA ASN A 172 -5.12 -7.35 33.15
C ASN A 172 -3.94 -6.84 32.31
N GLN A 173 -2.71 -7.15 32.73
CA GLN A 173 -1.50 -6.69 32.07
C GLN A 173 -0.40 -7.74 32.19
N PHE A 174 0.42 -7.86 31.17
CA PHE A 174 1.61 -8.70 31.19
C PHE A 174 2.73 -8.11 30.34
N GLN A 175 3.94 -8.55 30.63
CA GLN A 175 5.12 -8.27 29.82
C GLN A 175 5.90 -9.56 29.61
N ILE A 176 6.28 -9.82 28.36
CA ILE A 176 7.27 -10.84 27.98
C ILE A 176 8.47 -10.12 27.38
N GLN A 177 9.66 -10.61 27.73
CA GLN A 177 10.93 -10.18 27.20
C GLN A 177 11.62 -11.36 26.53
N ILE A 178 12.21 -11.11 25.38
CA ILE A 178 12.94 -12.11 24.59
C ILE A 178 14.30 -11.52 24.27
N ALA A 179 15.33 -11.89 25.03
CA ALA A 179 16.70 -11.51 24.70
C ALA A 179 17.25 -12.50 23.70
N THR A 180 17.80 -12.01 22.58
CA THR A 180 18.55 -12.83 21.63
C THR A 180 20.02 -12.51 21.73
N HIS A 181 20.86 -13.49 21.44
CA HIS A 181 22.31 -13.30 21.48
C HIS A 181 23.00 -14.17 20.43
N THR A 182 24.05 -13.64 19.83
CA THR A 182 24.91 -14.37 18.88
C THR A 182 26.36 -14.03 19.20
N ALA A 183 27.13 -15.03 19.62
CA ALA A 183 28.53 -14.86 19.98
C ALA A 183 29.30 -16.18 19.81
N GLN A 184 30.62 -16.05 19.69
CA GLN A 184 31.56 -17.16 19.84
C GLN A 184 32.15 -17.09 21.24
N THR A 185 31.90 -18.12 22.03
CA THR A 185 32.39 -18.26 23.42
C THR A 185 33.05 -19.61 23.58
N ASP A 186 33.99 -19.74 24.51
CA ASP A 186 34.67 -21.02 24.75
C ASP A 186 33.71 -22.05 25.34
N THR A 187 32.77 -21.60 26.19
CA THR A 187 31.79 -22.47 26.83
C THR A 187 30.36 -21.99 26.61
N ILE A 188 29.41 -22.92 26.67
CA ILE A 188 27.98 -22.59 26.66
C ILE A 188 27.60 -21.76 27.90
N LEU A 189 28.21 -22.02 29.06
CA LEU A 189 27.93 -21.29 30.31
C LEU A 189 28.28 -19.80 30.20
N GLU A 190 29.38 -19.46 29.55
CA GLU A 190 29.76 -18.08 29.26
C GLU A 190 28.68 -17.39 28.42
N TRP A 191 28.25 -18.01 27.32
CA TRP A 191 27.17 -17.49 26.47
C TRP A 191 25.85 -17.31 27.23
N GLN A 192 25.50 -18.24 28.12
CA GLN A 192 24.31 -18.15 28.98
C GLN A 192 24.37 -16.91 29.90
N ASN A 193 25.54 -16.64 30.47
CA ASN A 193 25.74 -15.46 31.33
C ASN A 193 25.61 -14.16 30.54
N GLU A 194 26.11 -14.12 29.30
CA GLU A 194 26.00 -12.95 28.42
C GLU A 194 24.55 -12.64 28.04
N VAL A 195 23.77 -13.63 27.57
CA VAL A 195 22.36 -13.40 27.21
C VAL A 195 21.51 -13.02 28.43
N ARG A 196 21.82 -13.59 29.60
CA ARG A 196 21.18 -13.19 30.86
C ARG A 196 21.51 -11.74 31.22
N LYS A 197 22.75 -11.31 31.04
CA LYS A 197 23.16 -9.91 31.29
C LYS A 197 22.42 -8.94 30.37
N ILE A 198 22.28 -9.28 29.08
CA ILE A 198 21.48 -8.51 28.11
C ILE A 198 20.03 -8.39 28.58
N MET A 199 19.41 -9.51 28.97
CA MET A 199 18.03 -9.54 29.48
C MET A 199 17.84 -8.62 30.69
N LEU A 200 18.68 -8.77 31.71
CA LEU A 200 18.54 -8.03 32.98
C LEU A 200 18.80 -6.54 32.82
N LYS A 201 19.78 -6.14 32.01
CA LYS A 201 20.10 -4.72 31.74
C LYS A 201 18.92 -3.99 31.09
N ASN A 202 18.08 -4.71 30.33
CA ASN A 202 16.98 -4.14 29.55
C ASN A 202 15.60 -4.56 30.07
N ALA A 203 15.48 -4.86 31.36
CA ALA A 203 14.21 -5.31 31.98
C ALA A 203 13.05 -4.30 31.90
N ASN A 204 13.35 -2.99 31.82
CA ASN A 204 12.36 -1.91 31.85
C ASN A 204 11.82 -1.60 30.45
N SER A 205 10.66 -2.16 30.12
CA SER A 205 9.96 -1.98 28.85
C SER A 205 9.64 -0.53 28.52
N LYS A 206 9.21 0.28 29.50
CA LYS A 206 8.89 1.70 29.27
C LYS A 206 10.13 2.48 28.80
N LYS A 207 11.27 2.28 29.46
CA LYS A 207 12.54 2.91 29.04
C LYS A 207 12.99 2.42 27.66
N ALA A 208 12.88 1.12 27.38
CA ALA A 208 13.19 0.55 26.06
C ALA A 208 12.29 1.13 24.96
N GLN A 209 11.00 1.27 25.22
CA GLN A 209 10.03 1.84 24.28
C GLN A 209 10.33 3.32 24.00
N SER A 210 10.67 4.10 25.03
CA SER A 210 11.04 5.52 24.85
C SER A 210 12.26 5.67 23.95
N ARG A 211 13.35 4.92 24.22
CA ARG A 211 14.56 4.95 23.37
C ARG A 211 14.28 4.48 21.95
N THR A 212 13.48 3.44 21.81
CA THR A 212 13.07 2.90 20.49
C THR A 212 12.28 3.92 19.69
N THR A 213 11.30 4.57 20.31
CA THR A 213 10.52 5.65 19.68
C THR A 213 11.41 6.81 19.27
N GLU A 214 12.33 7.22 20.15
CA GLU A 214 13.25 8.31 19.85
C GLU A 214 14.16 7.97 18.65
N TRP A 215 14.68 6.74 18.61
CA TRP A 215 15.51 6.28 17.49
C TRP A 215 14.73 6.25 16.17
N TRP A 216 13.52 5.69 16.15
CA TRP A 216 12.71 5.62 14.94
C TRP A 216 12.27 7.00 14.44
N LYS A 217 11.89 7.92 15.34
CA LYS A 217 11.63 9.32 14.96
C LYS A 217 12.83 9.98 14.31
N LYS A 218 14.02 9.81 14.89
CA LYS A 218 15.27 10.33 14.29
C LYS A 218 15.53 9.71 12.92
N PHE A 219 15.32 8.39 12.77
CA PHE A 219 15.48 7.70 11.49
C PHE A 219 14.53 8.24 10.41
N TRP A 220 13.24 8.36 10.70
CA TRP A 220 12.27 8.86 9.72
C TRP A 220 12.47 10.33 9.39
N ASN A 221 12.98 11.13 10.33
CA ASN A 221 13.31 12.53 10.10
C ASN A 221 14.57 12.75 9.23
N LYS A 222 15.15 11.69 8.64
CA LYS A 222 16.23 11.77 7.64
C LYS A 222 15.72 11.84 6.19
N SER A 223 14.41 11.69 5.92
CA SER A 223 13.87 11.81 4.56
C SER A 223 12.46 12.36 4.49
N TRP A 224 12.21 13.11 3.42
CA TRP A 224 11.00 13.89 3.21
C TRP A 224 10.37 13.62 1.83
N VAL A 225 10.73 12.52 1.16
CA VAL A 225 10.18 12.18 -0.15
C VAL A 225 8.83 11.46 0.01
N PHE A 226 7.76 12.23 -0.11
CA PHE A 226 6.39 11.72 -0.12
C PHE A 226 5.73 12.09 -1.46
N VAL A 227 5.52 11.09 -2.31
CA VAL A 227 4.73 11.20 -3.53
C VAL A 227 3.27 10.87 -3.19
N GLN A 228 2.36 11.73 -3.61
CA GLN A 228 0.92 11.49 -3.53
C GLN A 228 0.42 10.95 -4.87
N GLU A 229 -0.47 9.96 -4.82
CA GLU A 229 -1.18 9.48 -6.01
C GLU A 229 -2.46 10.29 -6.17
N ASN A 230 -2.57 10.98 -7.30
CA ASN A 230 -3.85 11.44 -7.81
C ASN A 230 -4.33 10.35 -8.76
N GLU A 231 -4.94 9.27 -8.25
CA GLU A 231 -5.62 8.31 -9.13
C GLU A 231 -6.71 9.06 -9.90
N LYS A 232 -6.44 9.41 -11.16
CA LYS A 232 -7.48 9.93 -12.05
C LYS A 232 -8.50 8.81 -12.22
N LYS A 233 -9.72 8.98 -11.72
CA LYS A 233 -10.85 8.17 -12.17
C LYS A 233 -11.06 8.47 -13.65
N ASN A 234 -10.63 7.55 -14.50
CA ASN A 234 -10.70 7.75 -15.94
C ASN A 234 -12.16 7.66 -16.40
N ILE A 235 -12.57 8.63 -17.21
CA ILE A 235 -13.83 8.54 -17.97
C ILE A 235 -13.65 7.42 -18.99
N PRO A 236 -14.56 6.44 -19.08
CA PRO A 236 -14.48 5.39 -20.08
C PRO A 236 -14.39 5.99 -21.50
N ILE A 237 -13.43 5.49 -22.29
CA ILE A 237 -13.21 5.94 -23.67
C ILE A 237 -13.98 5.03 -24.61
N ASN A 238 -14.79 5.65 -25.49
CA ASN A 238 -15.46 4.96 -26.59
C ASN A 238 -15.41 5.80 -27.87
N LEU A 239 -15.71 5.17 -29.01
CA LEU A 239 -15.69 5.79 -30.32
C LEU A 239 -17.07 6.33 -30.76
N HIS A 240 -18.06 6.39 -29.87
CA HIS A 240 -19.39 6.90 -30.21
C HIS A 240 -19.33 8.38 -30.58
N PRO A 241 -20.16 8.87 -31.52
CA PRO A 241 -20.36 10.32 -31.63
C PRO A 241 -20.91 10.88 -30.32
N LEU A 242 -20.57 12.14 -30.03
CA LEU A 242 -21.24 12.89 -28.97
C LEU A 242 -22.64 13.25 -29.45
N ARG A 243 -23.66 13.05 -28.63
CA ARG A 243 -25.06 13.30 -28.99
C ARG A 243 -25.69 14.31 -28.05
N ILE A 244 -26.56 15.15 -28.61
CA ILE A 244 -27.41 16.07 -27.85
C ILE A 244 -28.86 15.70 -28.12
N GLY A 245 -29.65 15.49 -27.07
CA GLY A 245 -31.09 15.26 -27.20
C GLY A 245 -31.52 13.84 -27.56
N ARG A 246 -30.60 12.86 -27.66
CA ARG A 246 -30.90 11.47 -28.04
C ARG A 246 -29.87 10.46 -27.53
N ASP A 247 -30.25 9.20 -27.41
CA ASP A 247 -29.33 8.10 -27.09
C ASP A 247 -28.69 7.43 -28.32
N SER A 248 -27.82 6.44 -28.09
CA SER A 248 -27.13 5.70 -29.15
C SER A 248 -27.99 4.82 -30.04
N SER A 249 -29.21 4.48 -29.62
CA SER A 249 -30.20 3.75 -30.43
C SER A 249 -31.17 4.68 -31.17
N GLY A 250 -31.09 6.00 -30.90
CA GLY A 250 -32.02 7.00 -31.43
C GLY A 250 -33.30 7.16 -30.62
N GLY A 251 -33.38 6.53 -29.45
CA GLY A 251 -34.47 6.68 -28.48
C GLY A 251 -34.21 7.79 -27.45
N ASN A 252 -35.04 7.80 -26.40
CA ASN A 252 -34.95 8.74 -25.26
C ASN A 252 -34.79 10.21 -25.69
N LEU A 253 -35.62 10.60 -26.67
CA LEU A 253 -35.54 11.90 -27.33
C LEU A 253 -35.94 13.03 -26.37
N PHE A 254 -35.13 14.09 -26.34
CA PHE A 254 -35.49 15.32 -25.65
C PHE A 254 -36.62 16.03 -26.39
N LYS A 255 -37.69 16.37 -25.66
CA LYS A 255 -38.84 17.11 -26.17
C LYS A 255 -38.98 18.42 -25.40
N GLY A 256 -38.75 19.52 -26.09
CA GLY A 256 -38.72 20.83 -25.45
C GLY A 256 -37.89 21.85 -26.21
N TYR A 257 -37.63 22.96 -25.55
CA TYR A 257 -36.88 24.07 -26.10
C TYR A 257 -35.49 24.09 -25.51
N VAL A 258 -34.49 24.31 -26.36
CA VAL A 258 -33.08 24.46 -25.98
C VAL A 258 -32.57 25.77 -26.55
N SER A 259 -32.05 26.65 -25.69
CA SER A 259 -31.41 27.88 -26.16
C SER A 259 -29.98 27.61 -26.60
N ARG A 260 -29.19 26.99 -25.70
CA ARG A 260 -27.78 26.66 -25.92
C ARG A 260 -27.35 25.44 -25.13
N ILE A 261 -26.33 24.77 -25.63
CA ILE A 261 -25.53 23.76 -24.92
C ILE A 261 -24.06 24.14 -25.06
N THR A 262 -23.33 24.15 -23.96
CA THR A 262 -21.90 24.47 -23.91
C THR A 262 -21.15 23.35 -23.19
N ILE A 263 -19.95 23.08 -23.67
CA ILE A 263 -19.05 22.07 -23.12
C ILE A 263 -17.71 22.71 -22.81
N PHE A 264 -17.17 22.39 -21.64
CA PHE A 264 -15.82 22.73 -21.21
C PHE A 264 -15.03 21.44 -20.97
N ASP A 265 -13.74 21.44 -21.29
CA ASP A 265 -12.80 20.33 -21.06
C ASP A 265 -12.18 20.35 -19.64
N LYS A 266 -12.87 21.00 -18.71
CA LYS A 266 -12.53 21.10 -17.28
C LYS A 266 -13.79 21.15 -16.42
N PRO A 267 -13.75 20.69 -15.16
CA PRO A 267 -14.79 20.98 -14.19
C PRO A 267 -14.74 22.49 -13.81
N LEU A 268 -15.84 23.20 -14.04
CA LEU A 268 -15.99 24.59 -13.62
C LEU A 268 -16.33 24.68 -12.13
N THR A 269 -15.87 25.76 -11.50
CA THR A 269 -16.19 26.10 -10.12
C THR A 269 -17.65 26.54 -9.95
N GLU A 270 -18.17 26.48 -8.73
CA GLU A 270 -19.56 26.90 -8.43
C GLU A 270 -19.80 28.37 -8.81
N SER A 271 -18.80 29.25 -8.60
CA SER A 271 -18.88 30.66 -9.00
C SER A 271 -18.90 30.85 -10.52
N GLU A 272 -18.12 30.06 -11.27
CA GLU A 272 -18.17 30.08 -12.75
C GLU A 272 -19.54 29.62 -13.25
N ILE A 273 -20.10 28.53 -12.69
CA ILE A 273 -21.45 28.05 -13.02
C ILE A 273 -22.53 29.10 -12.68
N LEU A 274 -22.41 29.78 -11.54
CA LEU A 274 -23.33 30.85 -11.16
C LEU A 274 -23.26 32.04 -12.13
N ASN A 275 -22.07 32.38 -12.62
CA ASN A 275 -21.90 33.42 -13.63
C ASN A 275 -22.55 33.02 -14.96
N LEU A 276 -22.42 31.75 -15.37
CA LEU A 276 -23.11 31.22 -16.56
C LEU A 276 -24.64 31.31 -16.42
N PHE A 277 -25.18 31.02 -15.25
CA PHE A 277 -26.61 31.21 -14.96
C PHE A 277 -27.01 32.69 -15.02
N ASN A 278 -26.27 33.57 -14.35
CA ASN A 278 -26.56 35.01 -14.30
C ASN A 278 -26.45 35.69 -15.67
N SER A 279 -25.74 35.09 -16.63
CA SER A 279 -25.72 35.56 -18.02
C SER A 279 -27.10 35.46 -18.70
N GLY A 280 -28.02 34.62 -18.21
CA GLY A 280 -29.37 34.49 -18.74
C GLY A 280 -29.49 33.64 -20.01
N VAL A 281 -30.73 33.46 -20.47
CA VAL A 281 -31.10 32.55 -21.58
C VAL A 281 -30.69 33.11 -22.96
N SER A 282 -30.63 34.44 -23.11
CA SER A 282 -30.54 35.15 -24.40
C SER A 282 -29.20 35.85 -24.67
N SER A 283 -28.22 35.77 -23.76
CA SER A 283 -26.95 36.52 -23.87
C SER A 283 -25.94 35.92 -24.85
N HIS A 284 -24.96 36.74 -25.24
CA HIS A 284 -23.76 36.29 -25.96
C HIS A 284 -23.01 35.26 -25.12
N PHE A 285 -22.70 34.12 -25.74
CA PHE A 285 -22.03 33.01 -25.08
C PHE A 285 -20.63 33.43 -24.57
N PRO A 286 -20.17 32.85 -23.44
CA PRO A 286 -18.82 33.07 -22.95
C PRO A 286 -17.79 32.35 -23.84
N GLU A 287 -17.26 33.05 -24.84
CA GLU A 287 -16.23 32.55 -25.77
C GLU A 287 -14.99 31.98 -25.09
N LYS A 288 -14.65 32.51 -23.92
CA LYS A 288 -13.41 32.19 -23.24
C LYS A 288 -13.52 30.81 -22.57
N ASP A 289 -12.58 29.92 -22.93
CA ASP A 289 -12.35 28.59 -22.35
C ASP A 289 -13.36 27.48 -22.67
N ALA A 290 -14.41 27.72 -23.48
CA ALA A 290 -15.33 26.67 -23.88
C ALA A 290 -14.74 25.81 -25.02
N LEU A 291 -14.89 24.49 -24.90
CA LEU A 291 -14.51 23.54 -25.94
C LEU A 291 -15.45 23.64 -27.15
N ALA A 292 -16.76 23.68 -26.89
CA ALA A 292 -17.80 23.78 -27.91
C ALA A 292 -19.05 24.48 -27.36
N CYS A 293 -19.77 25.20 -28.22
CA CYS A 293 -21.04 25.82 -27.89
C CYS A 293 -21.98 25.79 -29.11
N TRP A 294 -23.16 25.21 -28.94
CA TRP A 294 -24.19 25.17 -29.97
C TRP A 294 -25.38 26.02 -29.53
N GLN A 295 -25.71 27.04 -30.33
CA GLN A 295 -26.96 27.80 -30.21
C GLN A 295 -27.92 27.42 -31.34
N PHE A 296 -29.20 27.37 -31.02
CA PHE A 296 -30.24 26.88 -31.94
C PHE A 296 -31.06 28.00 -32.61
N LYS A 297 -30.49 29.22 -32.63
CA LYS A 297 -31.17 30.44 -33.08
C LYS A 297 -31.34 30.55 -34.60
N ASN A 298 -30.46 29.92 -35.37
CA ASN A 298 -30.50 29.85 -36.83
C ASN A 298 -29.99 28.45 -37.21
N LEU A 299 -30.87 27.57 -37.66
CA LEU A 299 -30.50 26.23 -38.13
C LEU A 299 -30.36 26.29 -39.64
N GLU A 300 -29.21 25.86 -40.17
CA GLU A 300 -28.92 25.87 -41.60
C GLU A 300 -28.78 24.42 -42.10
N SER A 301 -29.45 24.06 -43.19
CA SER A 301 -29.15 22.86 -43.98
C SER A 301 -28.85 21.57 -43.17
N ASN A 302 -29.71 21.23 -42.20
CA ASN A 302 -29.56 20.09 -41.29
C ASN A 302 -28.30 20.08 -40.41
N LYS A 303 -27.74 21.26 -40.11
CA LYS A 303 -26.58 21.43 -39.25
C LYS A 303 -26.83 22.48 -38.16
N VAL A 304 -26.05 22.38 -37.09
CA VAL A 304 -25.94 23.37 -36.02
C VAL A 304 -24.49 23.80 -35.93
N GLN A 305 -24.24 25.10 -36.12
CA GLN A 305 -22.90 25.66 -36.07
C GLN A 305 -22.35 25.63 -34.64
N ASN A 306 -21.07 25.30 -34.50
CA ASN A 306 -20.32 25.53 -33.28
C ASN A 306 -19.83 26.98 -33.24
N LEU A 307 -20.07 27.68 -32.13
CA LEU A 307 -19.73 29.10 -31.97
C LEU A 307 -18.33 29.35 -31.40
N THR A 308 -17.57 28.30 -31.11
CA THR A 308 -16.18 28.42 -30.68
C THR A 308 -15.23 28.27 -31.89
N SER A 309 -13.94 28.52 -31.68
CA SER A 309 -12.92 28.35 -32.73
C SER A 309 -12.67 26.89 -33.13
N THR A 310 -13.30 25.91 -32.47
CA THR A 310 -13.17 24.49 -32.80
C THR A 310 -14.13 24.09 -33.93
N ASN A 311 -13.80 23.05 -34.69
CA ASN A 311 -14.59 22.63 -35.85
C ASN A 311 -15.64 21.54 -35.50
N PHE A 312 -16.36 21.69 -34.40
CA PHE A 312 -17.34 20.71 -33.91
C PHE A 312 -18.76 21.00 -34.40
N GLU A 313 -18.96 21.15 -35.71
CA GLU A 313 -20.30 21.28 -36.29
C GLU A 313 -21.18 20.07 -35.94
N GLY A 314 -22.41 20.32 -35.52
CA GLY A 314 -23.38 19.29 -35.21
C GLY A 314 -24.29 18.97 -36.39
N LYS A 315 -24.52 17.68 -36.66
CA LYS A 315 -25.51 17.23 -37.65
C LYS A 315 -26.85 17.02 -36.98
N ILE A 316 -27.91 17.62 -37.52
CA ILE A 316 -29.29 17.40 -37.06
C ILE A 316 -29.77 16.06 -37.60
N ILE A 317 -30.34 15.23 -36.72
CA ILE A 317 -31.03 14.00 -37.07
C ILE A 317 -32.45 14.09 -36.52
N GLY A 318 -33.46 13.90 -37.37
CA GLY A 318 -34.87 14.10 -37.01
C GLY A 318 -35.29 15.57 -37.08
N GLU A 319 -36.34 15.95 -36.34
CA GLU A 319 -36.94 17.28 -36.42
C GLU A 319 -36.51 18.19 -35.25
N ILE A 320 -35.72 19.21 -35.56
CA ILE A 320 -35.42 20.37 -34.69
C ILE A 320 -35.76 21.63 -35.48
N ILE A 321 -36.61 22.50 -34.92
CA ILE A 321 -37.06 23.73 -35.58
C ILE A 321 -36.51 24.94 -34.83
N SER A 322 -35.92 25.90 -35.54
CA SER A 322 -35.61 27.20 -34.94
C SER A 322 -36.89 28.03 -34.82
N THR A 323 -37.23 28.46 -33.61
CA THR A 323 -38.45 29.20 -33.32
C THR A 323 -38.19 30.35 -32.35
N ASN A 324 -39.12 31.29 -32.26
CA ASN A 324 -39.08 32.38 -31.30
C ASN A 324 -40.06 32.11 -30.15
N LEU A 325 -39.54 31.97 -28.95
CA LEU A 325 -40.31 31.77 -27.74
C LEU A 325 -40.11 32.97 -26.82
N ASN A 326 -41.17 33.77 -26.62
CA ASN A 326 -41.17 34.97 -25.78
C ASN A 326 -40.02 35.96 -26.09
N GLY A 327 -39.69 36.15 -27.37
CA GLY A 327 -38.62 37.06 -27.81
C GLY A 327 -37.23 36.42 -27.87
N ILE A 328 -37.09 35.14 -27.52
CA ILE A 328 -35.83 34.40 -27.56
C ILE A 328 -35.85 33.39 -28.70
N LYS A 329 -34.90 33.49 -29.63
CA LYS A 329 -34.71 32.48 -30.68
C LYS A 329 -34.06 31.23 -30.10
N VAL A 330 -34.72 30.08 -30.24
CA VAL A 330 -34.34 28.80 -29.63
C VAL A 330 -34.62 27.63 -30.57
N GLY A 331 -34.09 26.46 -30.26
CA GLY A 331 -34.38 25.22 -30.95
C GLY A 331 -35.52 24.49 -30.27
N TRP A 332 -36.57 24.16 -31.01
CA TRP A 332 -37.63 23.27 -30.58
C TRP A 332 -37.31 21.84 -31.03
N PHE A 333 -36.92 21.00 -30.08
CA PHE A 333 -36.64 19.59 -30.26
C PHE A 333 -37.95 18.82 -30.19
N LYS A 334 -38.42 18.29 -31.33
CA LYS A 334 -39.71 17.58 -31.42
C LYS A 334 -39.52 16.07 -31.47
N SER A 335 -38.69 15.63 -32.42
CA SER A 335 -38.40 14.21 -32.69
C SER A 335 -36.94 13.99 -33.11
N GLY A 336 -36.07 14.96 -32.85
CA GLY A 336 -34.68 14.95 -33.30
C GLY A 336 -33.67 15.22 -32.21
N GLY A 337 -32.40 15.09 -32.60
CA GLY A 337 -31.23 15.40 -31.79
C GLY A 337 -30.06 15.81 -32.68
N ILE A 338 -28.91 16.06 -32.08
CA ILE A 338 -27.68 16.38 -32.79
C ILE A 338 -26.69 15.24 -32.62
N GLU A 339 -25.94 14.93 -33.67
CA GLU A 339 -24.74 14.10 -33.59
C GLU A 339 -23.51 14.91 -33.98
N ILE A 340 -22.46 14.82 -33.16
CA ILE A 340 -21.15 15.41 -33.39
C ILE A 340 -20.16 14.24 -33.49
N PRO A 341 -19.35 14.17 -34.57
CA PRO A 341 -18.37 13.10 -34.73
C PRO A 341 -17.44 12.95 -33.52
N ASN A 342 -16.98 11.72 -33.27
CA ASN A 342 -15.99 11.46 -32.24
C ASN A 342 -14.68 12.20 -32.53
N ASP A 343 -14.09 12.81 -31.50
CA ASP A 343 -12.78 13.47 -31.58
C ASP A 343 -12.09 13.38 -30.20
N LYS A 344 -10.76 13.51 -30.18
CA LYS A 344 -9.91 13.42 -28.96
C LYS A 344 -10.33 14.37 -27.85
N PRO A 345 -10.77 15.62 -28.10
CA PRO A 345 -11.21 16.50 -27.02
C PRO A 345 -12.46 15.99 -26.28
N PHE A 346 -13.26 15.11 -26.89
CA PHE A 346 -14.40 14.45 -26.23
C PHE A 346 -14.01 13.21 -25.41
N GLU A 347 -12.71 12.93 -25.24
CA GLU A 347 -12.21 11.97 -24.24
C GLU A 347 -12.16 12.58 -22.82
N PHE A 348 -12.25 13.91 -22.69
CA PHE A 348 -12.35 14.64 -21.41
C PHE A 348 -11.31 14.23 -20.34
N ARG A 349 -10.04 14.05 -20.75
CA ARG A 349 -8.93 13.60 -19.88
C ARG A 349 -8.66 14.48 -18.64
N ASN A 350 -9.19 15.70 -18.64
CA ASN A 350 -9.08 16.69 -17.57
C ASN A 350 -10.41 16.91 -16.83
N GLY A 351 -11.42 16.10 -17.12
CA GLY A 351 -12.79 16.29 -16.68
C GLY A 351 -13.61 17.10 -17.67
N PHE A 352 -14.82 17.45 -17.26
CA PHE A 352 -15.72 18.22 -18.09
C PHE A 352 -16.70 19.05 -17.28
N THR A 353 -17.26 20.02 -17.99
CA THR A 353 -18.54 20.65 -17.62
C THR A 353 -19.46 20.63 -18.82
N PHE A 354 -20.67 20.13 -18.62
CA PHE A 354 -21.78 20.34 -19.54
C PHE A 354 -22.72 21.35 -18.93
N GLU A 355 -23.15 22.33 -19.71
CA GLU A 355 -24.17 23.28 -19.27
C GLU A 355 -25.11 23.65 -20.42
N GLY A 356 -26.30 24.10 -20.07
CA GLY A 356 -27.20 24.67 -21.04
C GLY A 356 -28.47 25.24 -20.44
N TRP A 357 -29.24 25.88 -21.31
CA TRP A 357 -30.58 26.36 -20.99
C TRP A 357 -31.60 25.50 -21.71
N ILE A 358 -32.45 24.84 -20.93
CA ILE A 358 -33.51 23.95 -21.44
C ILE A 358 -34.87 24.31 -20.86
N MET A 359 -35.92 23.97 -21.59
CA MET A 359 -37.30 24.01 -21.13
C MET A 359 -38.02 22.75 -21.64
N PRO A 360 -38.09 21.67 -20.82
CA PRO A 360 -38.82 20.45 -21.18
C PRO A 360 -40.32 20.70 -21.37
N GLU A 361 -40.94 19.98 -22.31
CA GLU A 361 -42.40 19.96 -22.46
C GLU A 361 -43.09 19.24 -21.30
N LYS A 362 -44.34 19.61 -21.01
CA LYS A 362 -45.13 19.02 -19.91
C LYS A 362 -45.30 17.49 -20.03
N THR A 363 -45.36 16.98 -21.25
CA THR A 363 -45.52 15.56 -21.56
C THR A 363 -44.20 14.82 -21.74
N ALA A 364 -43.06 15.47 -21.51
CA ALA A 364 -41.75 14.87 -21.69
C ALA A 364 -41.48 13.81 -20.60
N GLY A 365 -41.09 12.62 -21.03
CA GLY A 365 -40.54 11.57 -20.15
C GLY A 365 -39.05 11.77 -19.89
N ALA A 366 -38.39 10.72 -19.40
CA ALA A 366 -36.92 10.71 -19.32
C ALA A 366 -36.31 10.83 -20.72
N ALA A 367 -35.31 11.70 -20.86
CA ALA A 367 -34.68 12.00 -22.13
C ALA A 367 -33.20 12.35 -21.98
N ARG A 368 -32.41 12.12 -23.02
CA ARG A 368 -30.99 12.50 -23.06
C ARG A 368 -30.82 13.98 -23.29
N ILE A 369 -29.87 14.59 -22.59
CA ILE A 369 -29.43 15.97 -22.83
C ILE A 369 -28.07 15.90 -23.53
N ILE A 370 -27.10 15.21 -22.91
CA ILE A 370 -25.81 14.83 -23.49
C ILE A 370 -25.67 13.31 -23.38
N ASP A 371 -25.19 12.65 -24.43
CA ASP A 371 -24.96 11.20 -24.45
C ASP A 371 -23.71 10.86 -25.25
N LYS A 372 -22.84 10.04 -24.67
CA LYS A 372 -21.73 9.37 -25.36
C LYS A 372 -21.54 7.99 -24.75
N VAL A 373 -22.60 7.19 -24.74
CA VAL A 373 -22.62 5.85 -24.12
C VAL A 373 -23.38 4.88 -25.02
N THR A 374 -23.10 3.58 -24.93
CA THR A 374 -23.99 2.55 -25.49
C THR A 374 -25.24 2.46 -24.62
N ALA A 375 -26.43 2.60 -25.21
CA ALA A 375 -27.69 2.52 -24.48
C ALA A 375 -27.80 1.21 -23.67
N GLY A 376 -27.94 1.36 -22.35
CA GLY A 376 -28.04 0.23 -21.41
C GLY A 376 -26.71 -0.32 -20.90
N ILE A 377 -25.58 0.28 -21.26
CA ILE A 377 -24.23 -0.10 -20.81
C ILE A 377 -23.56 1.12 -20.17
N ASP A 378 -22.59 0.89 -19.28
CA ASP A 378 -21.84 1.91 -18.55
C ASP A 378 -20.44 2.16 -19.17
N ASP A 379 -20.36 2.28 -20.50
CA ASP A 379 -19.11 2.40 -21.28
C ASP A 379 -18.73 3.84 -21.69
N GLY A 380 -19.27 4.84 -20.99
CA GLY A 380 -19.10 6.25 -21.35
C GLY A 380 -19.67 7.20 -20.30
N PHE A 381 -20.27 8.29 -20.75
CA PHE A 381 -20.94 9.26 -19.89
C PHE A 381 -22.23 9.77 -20.52
N LEU A 382 -23.13 10.28 -19.68
CA LEU A 382 -24.36 10.95 -20.09
C LEU A 382 -24.84 11.93 -19.03
N PHE A 383 -25.59 12.93 -19.48
CA PHE A 383 -26.39 13.83 -18.65
C PHE A 383 -27.83 13.81 -19.17
N ASP A 384 -28.80 13.43 -18.35
CA ASP A 384 -30.16 13.15 -18.79
C ASP A 384 -31.22 13.58 -17.76
N THR A 385 -32.50 13.46 -18.14
CA THR A 385 -33.63 13.78 -17.26
C THR A 385 -34.18 12.56 -16.49
N TYR A 386 -33.35 11.57 -16.18
CA TYR A 386 -33.84 10.32 -15.57
C TYR A 386 -33.83 10.34 -14.03
N PRO A 387 -34.88 9.86 -13.34
CA PRO A 387 -36.20 9.50 -13.88
C PRO A 387 -37.12 10.73 -14.05
N GLY A 388 -37.78 10.85 -15.20
CA GLY A 388 -38.81 11.87 -15.48
C GLY A 388 -38.31 13.31 -15.48
N LYS A 389 -38.50 14.03 -14.37
CA LYS A 389 -38.12 15.45 -14.17
C LYS A 389 -36.87 15.62 -13.30
N SER A 390 -36.14 14.55 -13.13
CA SER A 390 -34.87 14.56 -12.41
C SER A 390 -33.75 15.01 -13.34
N LEU A 391 -32.56 15.23 -12.78
CA LEU A 391 -31.32 15.30 -13.55
C LEU A 391 -30.41 14.20 -13.06
N ARG A 392 -29.79 13.46 -13.98
CA ARG A 392 -28.79 12.45 -13.63
C ARG A 392 -27.55 12.61 -14.49
N LEU A 393 -26.41 12.58 -13.82
CA LEU A 393 -25.09 12.48 -14.42
C LEU A 393 -24.57 11.06 -14.16
N LEU A 394 -24.14 10.39 -15.23
CA LEU A 394 -23.49 9.08 -15.17
C LEU A 394 -22.13 9.16 -15.88
N VAL A 395 -21.11 8.58 -15.24
CA VAL A 395 -19.74 8.47 -15.75
C VAL A 395 -19.23 7.07 -15.42
N GLY A 396 -19.13 6.20 -16.41
CA GLY A 396 -18.92 4.78 -16.20
C GLY A 396 -19.98 4.19 -15.27
N ASN A 397 -19.54 3.43 -14.27
CA ASN A 397 -20.43 2.78 -13.31
C ASN A 397 -20.94 3.73 -12.20
N ASP A 398 -20.42 4.95 -12.11
CA ASP A 398 -20.80 5.94 -11.10
C ASP A 398 -21.94 6.83 -11.63
N ASN A 399 -22.94 7.13 -10.78
CA ASN A 399 -23.98 8.11 -11.11
C ASN A 399 -24.47 8.89 -9.88
N ILE A 400 -24.93 10.12 -10.12
CA ILE A 400 -25.64 10.95 -9.14
C ILE A 400 -26.95 11.45 -9.73
N ILE A 401 -27.97 11.61 -8.89
CA ILE A 401 -29.32 12.01 -9.31
C ILE A 401 -29.83 13.15 -8.42
N ALA A 402 -30.23 14.26 -9.04
CA ALA A 402 -31.05 15.30 -8.42
C ALA A 402 -32.52 15.03 -8.77
N LYS A 403 -33.26 14.42 -7.83
CA LYS A 403 -34.64 13.96 -8.07
C LYS A 403 -35.62 15.13 -8.16
N ASP A 404 -36.55 15.05 -9.12
CA ASP A 404 -37.69 15.97 -9.28
C ASP A 404 -37.33 17.47 -9.23
N CYS A 405 -36.14 17.81 -9.73
CA CYS A 405 -35.60 19.16 -9.62
C CYS A 405 -36.01 20.08 -10.76
N LEU A 406 -36.35 19.54 -11.95
CA LEU A 406 -36.68 20.37 -13.11
C LEU A 406 -38.12 20.91 -13.03
N PRO A 407 -38.32 22.25 -13.06
CA PRO A 407 -39.64 22.84 -13.13
C PRO A 407 -40.29 22.63 -14.52
N GLU A 408 -41.58 22.27 -14.54
CA GLU A 408 -42.32 22.12 -15.78
C GLU A 408 -42.47 23.44 -16.54
N SER A 409 -42.28 23.39 -17.87
CA SER A 409 -42.57 24.52 -18.79
C SER A 409 -41.91 25.84 -18.37
N LYS A 410 -40.75 25.77 -17.72
CA LYS A 410 -39.93 26.92 -17.32
C LYS A 410 -38.50 26.75 -17.79
N TRP A 411 -37.88 27.84 -18.22
CA TRP A 411 -36.45 27.86 -18.50
C TRP A 411 -35.66 27.50 -17.25
N SER A 412 -34.76 26.54 -17.41
CA SER A 412 -33.82 26.11 -16.37
C SER A 412 -32.42 26.11 -16.93
N HIS A 413 -31.49 26.72 -16.21
CA HIS A 413 -30.07 26.52 -16.45
C HIS A 413 -29.67 25.22 -15.77
N ILE A 414 -29.15 24.30 -16.53
CA ILE A 414 -28.66 23.01 -16.04
C ILE A 414 -27.15 22.98 -16.23
N ALA A 415 -26.44 22.37 -15.28
CA ALA A 415 -25.05 22.02 -15.50
C ALA A 415 -24.68 20.73 -14.77
N ALA A 416 -23.64 20.07 -15.28
CA ALA A 416 -23.05 18.89 -14.70
C ALA A 416 -21.52 18.98 -14.81
N THR A 417 -20.82 18.69 -13.72
CA THR A 417 -19.35 18.69 -13.68
C THR A 417 -18.83 17.32 -13.24
N TYR A 418 -17.69 16.94 -13.79
CA TYR A 418 -16.92 15.78 -13.34
C TYR A 418 -15.44 16.15 -13.24
N ASP A 419 -14.87 15.97 -12.05
CA ASP A 419 -13.44 16.09 -11.82
C ASP A 419 -12.80 14.69 -11.70
N PRO A 420 -12.02 14.23 -12.69
CA PRO A 420 -11.41 12.92 -12.65
C PRO A 420 -10.34 12.81 -11.56
N LEU A 421 -9.76 13.93 -11.09
CA LEU A 421 -8.73 13.91 -10.03
C LEU A 421 -9.32 13.52 -8.67
N SER A 422 -10.52 14.02 -8.36
CA SER A 422 -11.22 13.74 -7.10
C SER A 422 -12.32 12.69 -7.23
N GLY A 423 -12.76 12.39 -8.45
CA GLY A 423 -13.97 11.61 -8.70
C GLY A 423 -15.26 12.34 -8.35
N ILE A 424 -15.20 13.64 -8.07
CA ILE A 424 -16.36 14.42 -7.66
C ILE A 424 -17.24 14.71 -8.87
N MET A 425 -18.53 14.41 -8.69
CA MET A 425 -19.63 14.70 -9.60
C MET A 425 -20.51 15.76 -8.94
N LYS A 426 -20.91 16.79 -9.69
CA LYS A 426 -21.93 17.75 -9.23
C LYS A 426 -22.96 18.03 -10.33
N ILE A 427 -24.22 18.14 -9.94
CA ILE A 427 -25.32 18.63 -10.78
C ILE A 427 -25.77 19.98 -10.24
N TYR A 428 -26.01 20.92 -11.15
CA TYR A 428 -26.46 22.27 -10.85
C TYR A 428 -27.79 22.56 -11.54
N LEU A 429 -28.64 23.30 -10.83
CA LEU A 429 -29.85 23.89 -11.36
C LEU A 429 -29.86 25.37 -11.03
N ASN A 430 -30.01 26.24 -12.04
CA ASN A 430 -30.07 27.69 -11.86
C ASN A 430 -28.90 28.25 -11.04
N GLY A 431 -27.69 27.74 -11.30
CA GLY A 431 -26.45 28.21 -10.67
C GLY A 431 -26.11 27.57 -9.31
N VAL A 432 -27.00 26.78 -8.72
CA VAL A 432 -26.79 26.13 -7.41
C VAL A 432 -26.65 24.61 -7.51
N VAL A 433 -25.80 24.03 -6.67
CA VAL A 433 -25.60 22.57 -6.57
C VAL A 433 -26.87 21.91 -6.03
N VAL A 434 -27.43 20.96 -6.79
CA VAL A 434 -28.63 20.19 -6.42
C VAL A 434 -28.35 18.71 -6.17
N ALA A 435 -27.19 18.20 -6.60
CA ALA A 435 -26.68 16.88 -6.21
C ALA A 435 -25.14 16.85 -6.27
N SER A 436 -24.53 16.07 -5.38
CA SER A 436 -23.08 15.85 -5.32
C SER A 436 -22.77 14.52 -4.64
N ASN A 437 -21.73 13.82 -5.10
CA ASN A 437 -21.15 12.67 -4.38
C ASN A 437 -20.00 13.08 -3.44
N ALA A 438 -19.66 14.36 -3.36
CA ALA A 438 -18.75 14.85 -2.33
C ALA A 438 -19.46 14.76 -0.97
N GLU A 439 -19.05 13.81 -0.12
CA GLU A 439 -19.41 13.86 1.29
C GLU A 439 -18.99 15.21 1.86
N LYS A 440 -19.79 15.80 2.77
CA LYS A 440 -19.33 16.93 3.62
C LYS A 440 -18.23 16.40 4.55
N SER A 441 -17.06 16.12 3.99
CA SER A 441 -15.91 15.65 4.73
C SER A 441 -15.12 16.87 5.18
N GLU A 442 -15.53 17.42 6.33
CA GLU A 442 -14.56 18.00 7.25
C GLU A 442 -13.75 16.85 7.86
N ILE A 443 -12.80 16.31 7.09
CA ILE A 443 -11.71 15.51 7.65
C ILE A 443 -10.42 16.05 7.05
N SER A 444 -9.74 16.82 7.88
CA SER A 444 -8.31 17.09 7.80
C SER A 444 -7.52 15.78 7.78
N GLY A 445 -6.53 15.68 6.89
CA GLY A 445 -5.41 14.75 7.02
C GLY A 445 -5.21 13.77 5.85
N SER A 446 -4.37 14.18 4.90
CA SER A 446 -3.29 13.46 4.16
C SER A 446 -3.29 11.95 3.85
N ASP A 447 -4.12 11.09 4.44
CA ASP A 447 -3.84 9.65 4.46
C ASP A 447 -4.52 8.83 3.35
N LYS A 448 -5.44 9.41 2.58
CA LYS A 448 -6.14 8.67 1.51
C LYS A 448 -5.41 8.64 0.16
N ASN A 449 -4.36 9.45 -0.03
CA ASN A 449 -3.68 9.61 -1.34
C ASN A 449 -2.16 9.32 -1.28
N ILE A 450 -1.69 8.45 -0.38
CA ILE A 450 -0.26 8.07 -0.35
C ILE A 450 0.04 7.14 -1.52
N SER A 451 0.91 7.55 -2.44
CA SER A 451 1.24 6.75 -3.62
C SER A 451 1.85 5.39 -3.29
N HIS A 452 1.70 4.43 -4.20
CA HIS A 452 2.42 3.16 -4.17
C HIS A 452 3.94 3.35 -4.10
N ILE A 453 4.48 4.39 -4.73
CA ILE A 453 5.92 4.72 -4.66
C ILE A 453 6.33 5.07 -3.23
N THR A 454 5.57 5.93 -2.55
CA THR A 454 5.83 6.28 -1.16
C THR A 454 5.72 5.07 -0.24
N ARG A 455 4.69 4.23 -0.43
CA ARG A 455 4.51 3.00 0.34
C ARG A 455 5.69 2.04 0.15
N ALA A 456 6.14 1.85 -1.09
CA ALA A 456 7.29 1.01 -1.42
C ALA A 456 8.60 1.57 -0.84
N TYR A 457 8.81 2.89 -0.91
CA TYR A 457 9.97 3.56 -0.34
C TYR A 457 10.03 3.39 1.19
N ILE A 458 8.91 3.65 1.88
CA ILE A 458 8.78 3.47 3.33
C ILE A 458 9.06 2.01 3.71
N LEU A 459 8.46 1.05 3.01
CA LEU A 459 8.66 -0.37 3.27
C LEU A 459 10.13 -0.77 3.10
N GLN A 460 10.76 -0.36 2.00
CA GLN A 460 12.17 -0.68 1.73
C GLN A 460 13.10 -0.09 2.78
N ARG A 461 12.85 1.15 3.21
CA ARG A 461 13.60 1.80 4.28
C ARG A 461 13.44 1.09 5.61
N TRP A 462 12.21 0.75 5.97
CA TRP A 462 11.93 0.01 7.20
C TRP A 462 12.63 -1.37 7.20
N ILE A 463 12.52 -2.14 6.11
CA ILE A 463 13.20 -3.43 5.95
C ILE A 463 14.72 -3.29 6.10
N SER A 464 15.29 -2.27 5.46
CA SER A 464 16.74 -2.02 5.49
C SER A 464 17.22 -1.64 6.89
N ALA A 465 16.47 -0.78 7.60
CA ALA A 465 16.77 -0.39 8.97
C ALA A 465 16.70 -1.58 9.95
N CYS A 466 15.73 -2.49 9.77
CA CYS A 466 15.62 -3.70 10.58
C CYS A 466 16.80 -4.66 10.39
N ALA A 467 17.39 -4.72 9.19
CA ALA A 467 18.49 -5.62 8.87
C ALA A 467 19.89 -4.97 8.97
N GLY A 468 19.96 -3.64 8.99
CA GLY A 468 21.20 -2.89 8.77
C GLY A 468 22.18 -2.82 9.94
N ARG A 469 21.82 -3.34 11.11
CA ARG A 469 22.67 -3.29 12.33
C ARG A 469 23.19 -4.66 12.78
N GLY A 470 23.06 -5.68 11.93
CA GLY A 470 23.58 -7.02 12.20
C GLY A 470 25.10 -7.14 12.03
N ASN A 471 25.65 -8.30 12.38
CA ASN A 471 27.09 -8.60 12.23
C ASN A 471 27.52 -8.87 10.77
N TYR A 472 26.55 -9.14 9.90
CA TYR A 472 26.75 -9.46 8.48
C TYR A 472 25.98 -8.48 7.62
N PRO A 473 26.38 -8.32 6.33
CA PRO A 473 25.66 -7.44 5.42
C PRO A 473 24.18 -7.87 5.27
N ILE A 474 23.30 -6.92 4.93
CA ILE A 474 21.94 -7.23 4.49
C ILE A 474 21.98 -8.24 3.35
N LYS A 475 21.30 -9.36 3.55
CA LYS A 475 21.21 -10.44 2.57
C LYS A 475 20.14 -10.11 1.53
N PHE A 476 20.49 -10.23 0.25
CA PHE A 476 19.66 -9.80 -0.88
C PHE A 476 18.40 -10.64 -1.11
N ASN A 477 18.36 -11.87 -0.62
CA ASN A 477 17.27 -12.84 -0.87
C ASN A 477 16.13 -12.75 0.15
N GLY A 478 15.78 -11.54 0.60
CA GLY A 478 14.70 -11.30 1.58
C GLY A 478 15.19 -11.00 2.99
N SER A 479 16.50 -10.96 3.23
CA SER A 479 17.11 -10.57 4.51
C SER A 479 16.52 -11.37 5.69
N ILE A 480 16.20 -10.72 6.80
CA ILE A 480 15.56 -11.31 7.99
C ILE A 480 14.06 -11.55 7.83
N PHE A 481 13.46 -11.18 6.69
CA PHE A 481 12.02 -11.31 6.41
C PHE A 481 11.69 -12.48 5.48
N THR A 482 12.63 -13.40 5.29
CA THR A 482 12.39 -14.67 4.61
C THR A 482 11.47 -15.55 5.43
N VAL A 483 10.43 -16.10 4.80
CA VAL A 483 9.46 -17.02 5.40
C VAL A 483 9.66 -18.44 4.85
N ASP A 484 8.97 -19.40 5.46
CA ASP A 484 8.92 -20.80 5.02
C ASP A 484 8.57 -20.87 3.51
N PRO A 485 9.44 -21.47 2.66
CA PRO A 485 9.30 -21.43 1.21
C PRO A 485 7.97 -22.04 0.73
N LYS A 486 7.43 -23.06 1.42
CA LYS A 486 6.20 -23.73 0.98
C LYS A 486 4.98 -22.80 0.99
N HIS A 487 5.02 -21.74 1.81
CA HIS A 487 3.92 -20.79 1.95
C HIS A 487 4.00 -19.63 0.95
N VAL A 488 5.05 -19.56 0.14
CA VAL A 488 5.30 -18.49 -0.84
C VAL A 488 5.60 -19.03 -2.25
N GLY A 489 5.13 -20.24 -2.56
CA GLY A 489 5.33 -20.88 -3.87
C GLY A 489 6.74 -21.40 -4.12
N GLY A 490 7.53 -21.57 -3.05
CA GLY A 490 8.81 -22.26 -3.06
C GLY A 490 8.67 -23.77 -2.84
N PRO A 491 9.81 -24.49 -2.81
CA PRO A 491 9.83 -25.92 -2.50
C PRO A 491 9.33 -26.21 -1.08
N ASP A 492 8.85 -27.43 -0.85
CA ASP A 492 8.41 -27.92 0.46
C ASP A 492 9.60 -28.26 1.36
N PHE A 493 10.34 -27.23 1.76
CA PHE A 493 11.44 -27.31 2.72
C PHE A 493 11.10 -26.52 3.99
N ASP A 494 11.90 -26.72 5.03
CA ASP A 494 11.71 -26.06 6.31
C ASP A 494 12.01 -24.55 6.29
N PRO A 495 11.67 -23.81 7.36
CA PRO A 495 11.92 -22.38 7.46
C PRO A 495 13.39 -21.94 7.45
N ASP A 496 14.37 -22.85 7.44
CA ASP A 496 15.80 -22.52 7.34
C ASP A 496 16.33 -22.53 5.92
N TRP A 497 15.65 -23.19 4.99
CA TRP A 497 16.07 -23.22 3.60
C TRP A 497 16.13 -21.80 3.00
N ARG A 498 17.23 -21.47 2.33
CA ARG A 498 17.43 -20.18 1.65
C ARG A 498 17.97 -20.43 0.26
N ARG A 499 17.21 -20.07 -0.78
CA ARG A 499 17.74 -20.07 -2.15
C ARG A 499 19.01 -19.22 -2.22
N TRP A 500 20.06 -19.75 -2.84
CA TRP A 500 21.39 -19.12 -2.98
C TRP A 500 22.25 -19.09 -1.70
N GLY A 501 21.83 -19.80 -0.66
CA GLY A 501 22.65 -20.11 0.52
C GLY A 501 23.33 -18.90 1.17
N ASP A 502 24.61 -19.03 1.49
CA ASP A 502 25.45 -18.21 2.38
C ASP A 502 26.23 -17.07 1.70
N CYS A 503 26.15 -16.94 0.36
CA CYS A 503 27.04 -16.07 -0.41
C CYS A 503 26.69 -14.56 -0.31
N TYR A 504 27.64 -13.74 0.12
CA TYR A 504 27.57 -12.27 0.11
C TYR A 504 28.35 -11.66 -1.07
N TRP A 505 28.00 -12.02 -2.31
CA TRP A 505 28.64 -11.45 -3.49
C TRP A 505 28.30 -9.97 -3.65
N TRP A 506 29.30 -9.14 -3.96
CA TRP A 506 29.11 -7.71 -4.19
C TRP A 506 27.96 -7.39 -5.18
N GLN A 507 27.85 -8.19 -6.24
CA GLN A 507 26.80 -8.06 -7.25
C GLN A 507 25.38 -8.23 -6.68
N ASN A 508 25.21 -8.89 -5.55
CA ASN A 508 23.90 -9.06 -4.94
C ASN A 508 23.75 -8.17 -3.70
N THR A 509 24.84 -7.91 -2.99
CA THR A 509 24.85 -7.13 -1.76
C THR A 509 24.80 -5.62 -1.97
N ARG A 510 25.22 -5.06 -3.12
CA ARG A 510 25.31 -3.58 -3.26
C ARG A 510 23.96 -2.84 -3.29
N LEU A 511 22.90 -3.46 -3.81
CA LEU A 511 21.63 -2.78 -4.08
C LEU A 511 20.91 -2.26 -2.82
N PRO A 512 20.84 -3.00 -1.70
CA PRO A 512 20.31 -2.47 -0.44
C PRO A 512 21.06 -1.25 0.13
N TYR A 513 22.34 -1.09 -0.22
CA TYR A 513 23.22 -0.06 0.37
C TYR A 513 23.31 1.21 -0.46
N PHE A 514 23.13 1.14 -1.78
CA PHE A 514 23.09 2.32 -2.65
C PHE A 514 22.16 3.42 -2.15
N PRO A 515 20.90 3.14 -1.72
CA PRO A 515 20.04 4.19 -1.20
C PRO A 515 20.42 4.68 0.21
N MET A 516 21.25 3.97 0.98
CA MET A 516 21.61 4.38 2.35
C MET A 516 22.48 5.65 2.36
N LEU A 517 23.39 5.77 1.39
CA LEU A 517 24.27 6.93 1.26
C LEU A 517 23.49 8.25 1.07
N PRO A 518 22.61 8.39 0.06
CA PRO A 518 21.83 9.63 -0.11
C PRO A 518 20.80 9.85 1.02
N ASN A 519 20.42 8.82 1.78
CA ASN A 519 19.51 8.93 2.92
C ASN A 519 20.21 9.29 4.25
N GLY A 520 21.54 9.40 4.28
CA GLY A 520 22.30 9.66 5.52
C GLY A 520 22.28 8.50 6.52
N ASP A 521 22.06 7.27 6.03
CA ASP A 521 21.97 6.05 6.83
C ASP A 521 23.33 5.35 6.97
N PHE A 522 24.38 6.12 7.26
CA PHE A 522 25.77 5.63 7.31
C PHE A 522 25.98 4.51 8.33
N GLU A 523 25.26 4.54 9.45
CA GLU A 523 25.31 3.51 10.49
C GLU A 523 25.00 2.11 9.92
N PHE A 524 24.10 2.01 8.94
CA PHE A 524 23.71 0.74 8.33
C PHE A 524 24.70 0.23 7.29
N THR A 525 25.65 1.06 6.86
CA THR A 525 26.71 0.66 5.93
C THR A 525 27.88 -0.05 6.64
N GLN A 526 27.98 0.10 7.96
CA GLN A 526 29.10 -0.44 8.74
C GLN A 526 29.25 -1.97 8.61
N PRO A 527 28.18 -2.80 8.66
CA PRO A 527 28.32 -4.25 8.50
C PRO A 527 28.92 -4.66 7.15
N LEU A 528 28.63 -3.90 6.08
CA LEU A 528 29.19 -4.13 4.74
C LEU A 528 30.70 -3.94 4.73
N PHE A 529 31.17 -2.78 5.17
CA PHE A 529 32.60 -2.48 5.18
C PHE A 529 33.35 -3.38 6.15
N ASN A 530 32.80 -3.63 7.34
CA ASN A 530 33.39 -4.56 8.31
C ASN A 530 33.55 -5.95 7.71
N PHE A 531 32.56 -6.46 6.97
CA PHE A 531 32.64 -7.76 6.33
C PHE A 531 33.81 -7.82 5.33
N TYR A 532 33.92 -6.86 4.40
CA TYR A 532 35.00 -6.89 3.41
C TYR A 532 36.38 -6.62 4.02
N LEU A 533 36.50 -5.69 4.97
CA LEU A 533 37.76 -5.38 5.64
C LEU A 533 38.27 -6.55 6.48
N LYS A 534 37.41 -7.25 7.22
CA LYS A 534 37.79 -8.45 7.98
C LYS A 534 38.31 -9.59 7.10
N ASN A 535 37.88 -9.63 5.83
CA ASN A 535 38.33 -10.64 4.87
C ASN A 535 39.50 -10.17 3.98
N LEU A 536 39.98 -8.94 4.14
CA LEU A 536 40.98 -8.37 3.23
C LEU A 536 42.31 -9.12 3.28
N ASP A 537 42.79 -9.47 4.48
CA ASP A 537 44.11 -10.08 4.64
C ASP A 537 44.16 -11.49 4.05
N ILE A 538 43.11 -12.30 4.24
CA ILE A 538 43.03 -13.61 3.58
C ILE A 538 42.90 -13.47 2.06
N CYS A 539 42.17 -12.46 1.56
CA CYS A 539 42.10 -12.18 0.13
C CYS A 539 43.46 -11.78 -0.47
N LYS A 540 44.25 -10.94 0.23
CA LYS A 540 45.63 -10.60 -0.17
C LYS A 540 46.53 -11.82 -0.15
N ALA A 541 46.45 -12.63 0.90
CA ALA A 541 47.22 -13.87 1.01
C ALA A 541 46.91 -14.85 -0.13
N ARG A 542 45.63 -14.97 -0.51
CA ARG A 542 45.19 -15.75 -1.68
C ARG A 542 45.72 -15.20 -2.99
N ALA A 543 45.62 -13.89 -3.21
CA ALA A 543 46.09 -13.25 -4.44
C ALA A 543 47.60 -13.50 -4.64
N LYS A 544 48.40 -13.27 -3.59
CA LYS A 544 49.83 -13.57 -3.60
C LYS A 544 50.11 -15.06 -3.81
N HIS A 545 49.37 -15.94 -3.14
CA HIS A 545 49.62 -17.38 -3.22
C HIS A 545 49.37 -17.97 -4.60
N TYR A 546 48.28 -17.57 -5.27
CA TYR A 546 47.89 -18.15 -6.57
C TYR A 546 48.44 -17.39 -7.78
N TYR A 547 48.66 -16.09 -7.64
CA TYR A 547 48.95 -15.22 -8.78
C TYR A 547 50.23 -14.38 -8.62
N ASP A 548 50.92 -14.48 -7.48
CA ASP A 548 52.08 -13.64 -7.14
C ASP A 548 51.82 -12.12 -7.32
N ALA A 549 50.56 -11.74 -7.10
CA ALA A 549 50.04 -10.37 -7.26
C ALA A 549 50.23 -9.50 -6.02
#